data_AF-E9PP47-F1
#
_entry.id   AF-E9PP47-F1
#
_cell.length_a   1.000
_cell.length_b   1.000
_cell.length_c   1.000
_cell.angle_alpha   90.00
_cell.angle_beta   90.00
_cell.angle_gamma   90.00
#
_symmetry.space_group_name_H-M   'P 1'
#
loop_
_entity.id
_entity.type
_entity.pdbx_description
1 polymer ?
#
loop_
_entity_poly.entity_id
_entity_poly.type
_entity_poly.pdbx_seq_one_letter_code
_entity_poly.pdbx_strand_id
1 'polypeptide(L)' 'MSAFRNHCPHLDSVGEITKEDLIQKSLGTCQDCKVQGPNLWACLENRCSYVGCGESQVDHSTIHSQETKHYL' A
#
# COMPACT_ATOMS: atom_id res chain seq x y z
N MET A 1 8.30 -1.70 -28.85
CA MET A 1 8.97 -1.55 -27.54
C MET A 1 8.06 -0.70 -26.68
N SER A 2 7.29 -1.34 -25.79
CA SER A 2 6.21 -0.69 -25.04
C SER A 2 6.80 0.29 -24.02
N ALA A 3 6.38 1.55 -24.12
CA ALA A 3 6.79 2.63 -23.25
C ALA A 3 6.48 2.31 -21.79
N PHE A 4 7.44 2.57 -20.89
CA PHE A 4 7.26 2.61 -19.44
C PHE A 4 6.21 3.68 -19.10
N ARG A 5 4.94 3.28 -19.08
CA ARG A 5 3.80 4.11 -18.64
C ARG A 5 3.53 3.93 -17.14
N ASN A 6 4.57 3.63 -16.37
CA ASN A 6 4.48 3.20 -14.97
C ASN A 6 4.94 4.26 -13.96
N HIS A 7 5.30 5.48 -14.40
CA HIS A 7 5.57 6.58 -13.49
C HIS A 7 4.25 7.32 -13.25
N CYS A 8 3.44 6.84 -12.30
CA CYS A 8 2.39 7.68 -11.77
C CYS A 8 3.06 8.87 -11.06
N PRO A 9 2.52 10.10 -11.19
CA PRO A 9 3.08 11.29 -10.54
C PRO A 9 3.15 11.14 -9.00
N HIS A 10 2.36 10.22 -8.44
CA HIS A 10 2.40 9.87 -7.02
C HIS A 10 3.69 9.13 -6.62
N LEU A 11 4.37 8.45 -7.56
CA LEU A 11 5.58 7.67 -7.27
C LEU A 11 6.78 8.55 -6.89
N ASP A 12 6.75 9.82 -7.29
CA ASP A 12 7.72 10.85 -6.87
C ASP A 12 7.50 11.30 -5.42
N SER A 13 6.28 11.12 -4.90
CA SER A 13 5.91 11.44 -3.49
C SER A 13 6.25 10.31 -2.52
N VAL A 14 6.29 9.07 -3.03
CA VAL A 14 6.72 7.89 -2.29
C VAL A 14 8.18 8.05 -1.87
N GLY A 15 8.40 8.05 -0.55
CA GLY A 15 9.74 8.13 0.03
C GLY A 15 10.57 6.88 -0.23
N GLU A 16 11.81 6.87 0.26
CA GLU A 16 12.69 5.69 0.19
C GLU A 16 12.10 4.52 1.01
N ILE A 17 11.29 3.69 0.36
CA ILE A 17 10.85 2.41 0.90
C ILE A 17 11.89 1.35 0.60
N THR A 18 12.32 0.66 1.66
CA THR A 18 13.26 -0.44 1.53
C THR A 18 12.52 -1.73 1.21
N LYS A 19 13.25 -2.68 0.60
CA LYS A 19 12.68 -4.00 0.26
C LYS A 19 12.23 -4.75 1.52
N GLU A 20 12.92 -4.54 2.64
CA GLU A 20 12.60 -5.18 3.91
C GLU A 20 11.23 -4.73 4.41
N ASP A 21 10.88 -3.45 4.27
CA ASP A 21 9.58 -2.92 4.68
C ASP A 21 8.45 -3.54 3.83
N LEU A 22 8.63 -3.64 2.52
CA LEU A 22 7.73 -4.38 1.62
C LEU A 22 7.56 -5.85 2.03
N ILE A 23 8.65 -6.53 2.38
CA ILE A 23 8.61 -7.93 2.82
C ILE A 23 7.84 -8.06 4.14
N GLN A 24 8.11 -7.19 5.12
CA GLN A 24 7.40 -7.19 6.41
C GLN A 24 5.90 -6.96 6.23
N LYS A 25 5.52 -6.02 5.35
CA LYS A 25 4.11 -5.75 5.02
C LYS A 25 3.44 -6.93 4.32
N SER A 26 4.15 -7.60 3.41
CA SER A 26 3.63 -8.77 2.67
C SER A 26 3.38 -10.00 3.56
N LEU A 27 4.13 -10.12 4.65
CA LEU A 27 3.96 -11.17 5.66
C LEU A 27 2.90 -10.81 6.70
N GLY A 28 2.43 -9.56 6.68
CA GLY A 28 1.51 -9.01 7.66
C GLY A 28 0.06 -9.48 7.48
N THR A 29 -0.78 -8.93 8.35
CA THR A 29 -2.24 -8.96 8.24
C THR A 29 -2.73 -7.52 8.15
N CYS A 30 -3.97 -7.32 7.68
CA CYS A 30 -4.55 -5.98 7.72
C CYS A 30 -4.55 -5.45 9.17
N GLN A 31 -4.11 -4.21 9.37
CA GLN A 31 -3.93 -3.67 10.71
C GLN A 31 -5.25 -3.50 11.48
N ASP A 32 -6.36 -3.29 10.76
CA ASP A 32 -7.70 -3.07 11.32
C ASP A 32 -8.50 -4.37 11.50
N CYS A 33 -8.64 -5.16 10.44
CA CYS A 33 -9.45 -6.39 10.50
C CYS A 33 -8.64 -7.68 10.68
N LYS A 34 -7.30 -7.61 10.69
CA LYS A 34 -6.39 -8.76 10.89
C LYS A 34 -6.58 -9.90 9.89
N VAL A 35 -7.17 -9.60 8.73
CA VAL A 35 -7.30 -10.58 7.65
C VAL A 35 -5.91 -10.91 7.10
N GLN A 36 -5.67 -12.20 6.87
CA GLN A 36 -4.43 -12.72 6.30
C GLN A 36 -4.76 -13.32 4.94
N GLY A 37 -3.99 -12.98 3.90
CA GLY A 37 -4.20 -13.56 2.58
C GLY A 37 -3.61 -12.76 1.42
N PRO A 38 -3.70 -13.28 0.18
CA PRO A 38 -3.04 -12.74 -1.00
C PRO A 38 -3.64 -11.43 -1.58
N ASN A 39 -4.37 -10.62 -0.81
CA ASN A 39 -5.01 -9.38 -1.27
C ASN A 39 -4.89 -8.24 -0.24
N LEU A 40 -3.71 -8.14 0.38
CA LEU A 40 -3.36 -7.03 1.26
C LEU A 40 -2.78 -5.88 0.44
N TRP A 41 -3.09 -4.67 0.88
CA TRP A 41 -2.58 -3.44 0.30
C TRP A 41 -1.62 -2.79 1.30
N ALA A 42 -0.44 -2.45 0.82
CA ALA A 42 0.62 -1.85 1.60
C ALA A 42 0.77 -0.41 1.15
N CYS A 43 0.59 0.55 2.07
CA CYS A 43 0.83 1.95 1.76
C CYS A 43 2.32 2.15 1.45
N LEU A 44 2.63 2.85 0.37
CA LEU A 44 4.00 3.15 -0.04
C LEU A 44 4.43 4.59 0.28
N GLU A 45 3.56 5.38 0.92
CA GLU A 45 3.92 6.76 1.25
C GLU A 45 5.07 6.89 2.28
N ASN A 46 5.82 7.99 2.19
CA ASN A 46 6.93 8.29 3.09
C ASN A 46 6.47 8.31 4.56
N ARG A 47 7.09 7.47 5.40
CA ARG A 47 6.73 7.21 6.81
C ARG A 47 5.37 6.53 7.05
N CYS A 48 4.78 5.90 6.05
CA CYS A 48 3.54 5.16 6.23
C CYS A 48 3.74 3.64 6.10
N SER A 49 4.00 2.97 7.23
CA SER A 49 4.11 1.51 7.28
C SER A 49 2.76 0.77 7.40
N TYR A 50 1.65 1.43 7.03
CA TYR A 50 0.30 0.87 7.14
C TYR A 50 0.03 -0.26 6.14
N VAL A 51 -0.75 -1.27 6.58
CA VAL A 51 -1.21 -2.40 5.76
C VAL A 51 -2.73 -2.52 5.87
N GLY A 52 -3.42 -2.22 4.78
CA GLY A 52 -4.86 -2.36 4.62
C GLY A 52 -5.23 -3.66 3.92
N CYS A 53 -6.51 -3.99 3.92
CA CYS A 53 -7.07 -4.97 2.99
C CYS A 53 -7.70 -4.22 1.80
N GLY A 54 -7.60 -4.81 0.61
CA GLY A 54 -8.24 -4.25 -0.59
C GLY A 54 -9.74 -4.55 -0.67
N GLU A 55 -10.32 -4.28 -1.85
CA GLU A 55 -11.71 -4.57 -2.22
C GLU A 55 -12.15 -6.02 -1.98
N SER A 56 -11.20 -6.95 -1.86
CA SER A 56 -11.50 -8.33 -1.48
C SER A 56 -12.11 -8.47 -0.09
N GLN A 57 -12.09 -7.41 0.73
CA GLN A 57 -12.57 -7.39 2.11
C GLN A 57 -13.32 -6.08 2.40
N VAL A 58 -12.95 -5.36 3.47
CA VAL A 58 -13.60 -4.11 3.92
C VAL A 58 -13.07 -2.88 3.14
N ASP A 59 -12.04 -3.07 2.31
CA ASP A 59 -11.38 -2.01 1.55
C ASP A 59 -10.81 -0.88 2.44
N HIS A 60 -10.03 -1.28 3.45
CA HIS A 60 -9.31 -0.35 4.29
C HIS A 60 -8.25 0.44 3.50
N SER A 61 -7.78 -0.04 2.35
CA SER A 61 -6.95 0.77 1.44
C SER A 61 -7.65 2.04 0.96
N THR A 62 -8.93 1.94 0.59
CA THR A 62 -9.70 3.09 0.11
C THR A 62 -10.03 4.07 1.23
N ILE A 63 -10.27 3.57 2.45
CA ILE A 63 -10.47 4.42 3.63
C ILE A 63 -9.17 5.16 3.98
N HIS A 64 -8.07 4.42 4.06
CA HIS A 64 -6.75 4.97 4.36
C HIS A 64 -6.35 6.04 3.35
N SER A 65 -6.53 5.79 2.05
CA SER A 65 -6.21 6.77 1.00
C SER A 65 -7.07 8.04 1.10
N GLN A 66 -8.33 7.96 1.53
CA GLN A 66 -9.18 9.13 1.70
C GLN A 66 -8.80 9.97 2.94
N GLU A 67 -8.51 9.33 4.06
CA GLU A 67 -8.16 10.03 5.30
C GLU A 67 -6.77 10.66 5.24
N THR A 68 -5.79 9.91 4.73
CA THR A 68 -4.38 10.32 4.70
C THR A 68 -3.97 10.99 3.40
N LYS A 69 -4.79 10.86 2.34
CA LYS A 69 -4.46 11.28 0.97
C LYS A 69 -3.22 10.56 0.40
N HIS A 70 -2.98 9.33 0.85
CA HIS A 70 -1.94 8.45 0.31
C HIS A 70 -2.52 7.62 -0.84
N TYR A 71 -2.02 7.83 -2.06
CA TYR A 71 -2.55 7.20 -3.26
C TYR A 71 -1.73 6.00 -3.75
N LEU A 72 -0.77 5.53 -2.95
CA LEU A 72 0.17 4.46 -3.28
C LEU A 72 0.42 3.51 -2.12
#